data_AF-A0AA90QN98-F1
#
_entry.id   AF-A0AA90QN98-F1
#
_cell.length_a   1.000
_cell.length_b   1.000
_cell.length_c   1.000
_cell.angle_alpha   90.00
_cell.angle_beta   90.00
_cell.angle_gamma   90.00
#
_symmetry.space_group_name_H-M   'P 1'
#
loop_
_entity.id
_entity.type
_entity.pdbx_description
1 polymer ?
#
loop_
_entity_poly.entity_id
_entity_poly.type
_entity_poly.pdbx_seq_one_letter_code
_entity_poly.pdbx_strand_id
1 'polypeptide(L)'
;MKKYAPLLLLFLFIMVAWEAMVGPSGMSVNIDGDELHGPAAALVGMLFAGGGLLIAGIVMLFVGVVLALVFAGLGVLAVGGLALGAVVLAVMVSPLLLPLAIPLAIIWYVASRARKARAGHDAVKPS
;
A
#
# COMPACT_ATOMS: atom_id res chain seq x y z
N MET A 1 -24.17 -7.96 29.29
CA MET A 1 -24.27 -9.27 28.59
C MET A 1 -25.70 -9.64 28.20
N LYS A 2 -26.72 -9.50 29.07
CA LYS A 2 -28.12 -9.90 28.78
C LYS A 2 -28.84 -9.10 27.67
N LYS A 3 -28.36 -7.91 27.31
CA LYS A 3 -28.98 -7.04 26.28
C LYS A 3 -28.67 -7.47 24.84
N TYR A 4 -27.49 -8.05 24.62
CA TYR A 4 -27.05 -8.51 23.30
C TYR A 4 -27.33 -10.01 23.07
N ALA A 5 -27.55 -10.76 24.15
CA ALA A 5 -27.95 -12.16 24.08
C ALA A 5 -29.21 -12.39 23.21
N PRO A 6 -30.33 -11.65 23.38
CA PRO A 6 -31.50 -11.84 22.52
C PRO A 6 -31.24 -11.42 21.07
N LEU A 7 -30.38 -10.43 20.83
CA LEU A 7 -30.02 -9.99 19.48
C LEU A 7 -29.18 -11.04 18.74
N LEU A 8 -28.20 -11.63 19.42
CA LEU A 8 -27.41 -12.75 18.89
C LEU A 8 -28.29 -13.98 18.65
N LEU A 9 -29.23 -14.26 19.55
CA LEU A 9 -30.16 -15.38 19.39
C LEU A 9 -31.12 -15.17 18.20
N LEU A 10 -31.62 -13.94 18.02
CA LEU A 10 -32.42 -13.56 16.86
C LEU A 10 -31.62 -13.69 15.57
N PHE A 11 -30.37 -13.21 15.55
CA PHE A 11 -29.47 -13.36 14.40
C PHE A 11 -29.21 -14.83 14.07
N LEU A 12 -28.93 -15.66 15.07
CA LEU A 12 -28.75 -17.09 14.90
C LEU A 12 -30.02 -17.74 14.33
N PHE A 13 -31.19 -17.36 14.85
CA PHE A 13 -32.49 -17.85 14.38
C PHE A 13 -32.77 -17.46 12.93
N ILE A 14 -32.44 -16.22 12.55
CA ILE A 14 -32.54 -15.74 11.16
C ILE A 14 -31.61 -16.56 10.26
N MET A 15 -30.37 -16.84 10.68
CA MET A 15 -29.46 -17.69 9.90
C MET A 15 -29.98 -19.13 9.78
N VAL A 16 -30.52 -19.74 10.83
CA VAL A 16 -31.16 -21.06 10.75
C VAL A 16 -32.33 -21.03 9.76
N ALA A 17 -33.19 -20.02 9.87
CA ALA A 17 -34.34 -19.87 8.98
C ALA A 17 -33.92 -19.64 7.52
N TRP A 18 -32.83 -18.90 7.30
CA TRP A 18 -32.26 -18.65 5.99
C TRP A 18 -31.72 -19.92 5.35
N GLU A 19 -30.92 -20.70 6.08
CA GLU A 19 -30.42 -22.01 5.62
C GLU A 19 -31.57 -22.98 5.31
N ALA A 20 -32.64 -22.95 6.12
CA ALA A 20 -33.82 -23.77 5.91
C ALA A 20 -34.63 -23.37 4.66
N MET A 21 -34.63 -22.08 4.28
CA MET A 21 -35.38 -21.57 3.12
C MET A 21 -34.57 -21.57 1.81
N VAL A 22 -33.28 -21.27 1.88
CA VAL A 22 -32.40 -21.06 0.71
C VAL A 22 -31.52 -22.28 0.40
N GLY A 23 -31.45 -23.24 1.33
CA GLY A 23 -30.57 -24.40 1.25
C GLY A 23 -29.17 -24.10 1.80
N PRO A 24 -28.32 -25.13 1.92
CA PRO A 24 -26.99 -25.00 2.53
C PRO A 24 -26.18 -23.91 1.84
N SER A 25 -25.80 -22.86 2.56
CA SER A 25 -24.98 -21.77 2.02
C SER A 25 -23.55 -22.20 1.64
N GLY A 26 -23.19 -23.44 1.93
CA GLY A 26 -21.86 -24.01 1.67
C GLY A 26 -20.77 -23.49 2.61
N MET A 27 -21.12 -22.64 3.59
CA MET A 27 -20.17 -22.10 4.56
C MET A 27 -19.92 -23.12 5.68
N SER A 28 -18.93 -23.98 5.46
CA SER A 28 -18.43 -24.94 6.44
C SER A 28 -17.09 -24.47 7.01
N VAL A 29 -16.87 -24.73 8.30
CA VAL A 29 -15.58 -24.49 8.94
C VAL A 29 -15.03 -25.86 9.31
N ASN A 30 -13.97 -26.30 8.63
CA ASN A 30 -13.28 -27.53 8.97
C ASN A 30 -12.23 -27.24 10.04
N ILE A 31 -12.35 -27.88 11.20
CA ILE A 31 -11.35 -27.82 12.27
C ILE A 31 -10.91 -29.26 12.53
N ASP A 32 -9.65 -29.57 12.23
CA ASP A 32 -9.02 -30.88 12.48
C ASP A 32 -9.75 -32.07 11.83
N GLY A 33 -10.31 -31.88 10.63
CA GLY A 33 -11.04 -32.90 9.89
C GLY A 33 -12.54 -32.95 10.20
N ASP A 34 -12.99 -32.34 11.29
CA ASP A 34 -14.41 -32.20 11.62
C ASP A 34 -14.99 -30.97 10.91
N GLU A 35 -15.97 -31.21 10.04
CA GLU A 35 -16.71 -30.14 9.37
C GLU A 35 -17.84 -29.65 10.29
N LEU A 36 -17.65 -28.46 10.85
CA LEU A 36 -18.72 -27.75 11.54
C LEU A 36 -19.64 -27.10 10.50
N HIS A 37 -20.90 -27.51 10.55
CA HIS A 37 -21.97 -27.01 9.69
C HIS A 37 -22.98 -26.18 10.49
N GLY A 38 -23.58 -25.18 9.83
CA GLY A 38 -24.68 -24.39 10.37
C GLY A 38 -24.31 -23.00 10.91
N PRO A 39 -25.26 -22.31 11.56
CA PRO A 39 -25.14 -20.88 11.90
C PRO A 39 -23.99 -20.54 12.85
N ALA A 40 -23.70 -21.46 13.79
CA ALA A 40 -22.56 -21.31 14.69
C ALA A 40 -21.23 -21.40 13.92
N ALA A 41 -21.14 -22.30 12.94
CA ALA A 41 -19.97 -22.41 12.07
C ALA A 41 -19.82 -21.15 11.20
N ALA A 42 -20.91 -20.60 10.66
CA ALA A 42 -20.89 -19.36 9.89
C ALA A 42 -20.39 -18.16 10.72
N LEU A 43 -20.81 -18.04 11.98
CA LEU A 43 -20.32 -16.99 12.90
C LEU A 43 -18.81 -17.11 13.16
N VAL A 44 -18.34 -18.34 13.43
CA VAL A 44 -16.92 -18.62 13.64
C VAL A 44 -16.13 -18.34 12.37
N GLY A 45 -16.60 -18.82 11.22
CA GLY A 45 -16.00 -18.58 9.91
C GLY A 45 -15.91 -17.09 9.58
N MET A 46 -16.95 -16.32 9.85
CA MET A 46 -16.96 -14.87 9.64
C MET A 46 -15.98 -14.15 10.59
N LEU A 47 -15.85 -14.60 11.84
CA LEU A 47 -14.88 -14.04 12.78
C LEU A 47 -13.43 -14.30 12.32
N PHE A 48 -13.11 -15.52 11.89
CA PHE A 48 -11.78 -15.87 11.39
C PHE A 48 -11.47 -15.25 10.03
N ALA A 49 -12.43 -15.23 9.10
CA ALA A 49 -12.27 -14.58 7.81
C ALA A 49 -12.10 -13.05 7.97
N GLY A 50 -12.95 -12.41 8.76
CA GLY A 50 -12.87 -10.97 9.04
C GLY A 50 -11.61 -10.60 9.84
N GLY A 51 -11.27 -11.38 10.87
CA GLY A 51 -10.05 -11.21 11.65
C GLY A 51 -8.79 -11.41 10.81
N GLY A 52 -8.76 -12.46 9.99
CA GLY A 52 -7.67 -12.74 9.05
C GLY A 52 -7.51 -11.63 8.03
N LEU A 53 -8.61 -11.08 7.49
CA LEU A 53 -8.57 -9.96 6.55
C LEU A 53 -8.01 -8.68 7.19
N LEU A 54 -8.40 -8.37 8.43
CA LEU A 54 -7.86 -7.22 9.16
C LEU A 54 -6.35 -7.34 9.38
N ILE A 55 -5.90 -8.52 9.83
CA ILE A 55 -4.47 -8.78 10.04
C ILE A 55 -3.73 -8.69 8.71
N ALA A 56 -4.25 -9.32 7.64
CA ALA A 56 -3.67 -9.26 6.31
C ALA A 56 -3.58 -7.82 5.79
N GLY A 57 -4.59 -7.00 6.02
CA GLY A 57 -4.59 -5.58 5.64
C GLY A 57 -3.48 -4.79 6.33
N ILE A 58 -3.28 -4.99 7.64
CA ILE A 58 -2.21 -4.34 8.40
C ILE A 58 -0.83 -4.78 7.88
N VAL A 59 -0.65 -6.09 7.65
CA VAL A 59 0.61 -6.64 7.10
C VAL A 59 0.87 -6.06 5.71
N MET A 60 -0.13 -6.02 4.83
CA MET A 60 0.00 -5.44 3.49
C MET A 60 0.36 -3.96 3.52
N LEU A 61 -0.15 -3.20 4.50
CA LEU A 61 0.25 -1.80 4.68
C LEU A 61 1.74 -1.70 4.99
N PHE A 62 2.24 -2.50 5.95
CA PHE A 62 3.66 -2.55 6.30
C PHE A 62 4.54 -2.96 5.10
N VAL A 63 4.15 -4.03 4.40
CA VAL A 63 4.85 -4.49 3.19
C VAL A 63 4.85 -3.38 2.14
N GLY A 64 3.73 -2.69 1.93
CA GLY A 64 3.62 -1.57 1.01
C GLY A 64 4.58 -0.43 1.34
N VAL A 65 4.71 -0.06 2.62
CA VAL A 65 5.67 0.97 3.07
C VAL A 65 7.11 0.53 2.81
N VAL A 66 7.45 -0.72 3.14
CA VAL A 66 8.80 -1.25 2.89
C VAL A 66 9.12 -1.25 1.40
N LEU A 67 8.20 -1.72 0.55
CA LEU A 67 8.36 -1.69 -0.90
C LEU A 67 8.53 -0.25 -1.41
N ALA A 68 7.71 0.69 -0.94
CA ALA A 68 7.83 2.10 -1.34
C ALA A 68 9.22 2.67 -1.03
N LEU A 69 9.77 2.36 0.15
CA LEU A 69 11.12 2.77 0.54
C LEU A 69 12.19 2.09 -0.33
N VAL A 70 12.06 0.80 -0.60
CA VAL A 70 12.98 0.05 -1.47
C VAL A 70 12.97 0.61 -2.89
N PHE A 71 11.79 0.85 -3.46
CA PHE A 71 11.66 1.45 -4.79
C PHE A 71 12.17 2.89 -4.84
N ALA A 72 11.93 3.70 -3.80
CA ALA A 72 12.51 5.03 -3.69
C ALA A 72 14.05 4.96 -3.65
N GLY A 73 14.62 4.03 -2.88
CA GLY A 73 16.05 3.79 -2.82
C GLY A 73 16.63 3.36 -4.18
N LEU A 74 16.00 2.40 -4.86
CA LEU A 74 16.37 1.96 -6.21
C LEU A 74 16.32 3.12 -7.23
N GLY A 75 15.31 3.99 -7.16
CA GLY A 75 15.23 5.16 -8.02
C GLY A 75 16.39 6.12 -7.82
N VAL A 76 16.73 6.42 -6.56
CA VAL A 76 17.88 7.28 -6.23
C VAL A 76 19.20 6.63 -6.70
N LEU A 77 19.38 5.33 -6.49
CA LEU A 77 20.57 4.60 -6.92
C LEU A 77 20.70 4.57 -8.44
N ALA A 78 19.60 4.35 -9.17
CA ALA A 78 19.60 4.34 -10.63
C ALA A 78 19.98 5.72 -11.20
N VAL A 79 19.37 6.79 -10.70
CA VAL A 79 19.67 8.16 -11.14
C VAL A 79 21.09 8.56 -10.76
N GLY A 80 21.52 8.27 -9.52
CA GLY A 80 22.86 8.55 -9.04
C GLY A 80 23.93 7.79 -9.82
N GLY A 81 23.71 6.51 -10.10
CA GLY A 81 24.59 5.68 -10.92
C GLY A 81 24.72 6.19 -12.34
N LEU A 82 23.60 6.59 -12.97
CA LEU A 82 23.62 7.18 -14.31
C LEU A 82 24.37 8.51 -14.34
N ALA A 83 24.16 9.36 -13.33
CA ALA A 83 24.86 10.64 -13.21
C ALA A 83 26.37 10.44 -13.02
N LEU A 84 26.78 9.53 -12.13
CA LEU A 84 28.19 9.16 -11.94
C LEU A 84 28.79 8.60 -13.24
N GLY A 85 28.09 7.70 -13.92
CA GLY A 85 28.51 7.16 -15.21
C GLY A 85 28.72 8.26 -16.26
N ALA A 86 27.79 9.21 -16.36
CA ALA A 86 27.92 10.36 -17.26
C ALA A 86 29.13 11.23 -16.93
N VAL A 87 29.43 11.45 -15.64
CA VAL A 87 30.61 12.20 -15.19
C VAL A 87 31.90 11.46 -15.58
N VAL A 88 31.98 10.15 -15.34
CA VAL A 88 33.14 9.33 -15.72
C VAL A 88 33.35 9.35 -17.23
N LEU A 89 32.29 9.21 -18.02
CA LEU A 89 32.35 9.31 -19.47
C LEU A 89 32.81 10.70 -19.93
N ALA A 90 32.33 11.76 -19.30
CA ALA A 90 32.76 13.12 -19.60
C ALA A 90 34.27 13.30 -19.36
N VAL A 91 34.81 12.75 -18.26
CA VAL A 91 36.26 12.75 -17.98
C VAL A 91 37.03 12.02 -19.08
N MET A 92 36.57 10.82 -19.48
CA MET A 92 37.24 10.02 -20.51
C MET A 92 37.23 10.69 -21.88
N VAL A 93 36.14 11.37 -22.26
CA VAL A 93 36.02 12.05 -23.55
C VAL A 93 36.86 13.33 -23.57
N SER A 94 36.79 14.14 -22.51
CA SER A 94 37.62 15.34 -22.39
C SER A 94 37.71 15.79 -20.93
N PRO A 95 38.91 15.82 -20.32
CA PRO A 95 39.07 16.24 -18.94
C PRO A 95 38.68 17.71 -18.69
N LEU A 96 38.57 18.55 -19.73
CA LEU A 96 38.07 19.92 -19.62
C LEU A 96 36.53 20.03 -19.51
N LEU A 97 35.77 18.96 -19.80
CA LEU A 97 34.31 18.98 -19.64
C LEU A 97 33.90 19.08 -18.17
N LEU A 98 34.69 18.54 -17.23
CA LEU A 98 34.39 18.59 -15.80
C LEU A 98 34.37 20.03 -15.24
N PRO A 99 35.44 20.84 -15.40
CA PRO A 99 35.45 22.21 -14.88
C PRO A 99 34.41 23.10 -15.55
N LEU A 100 33.97 22.79 -16.77
CA LEU A 100 32.87 23.51 -17.44
C LEU A 100 31.47 23.04 -16.99
N ALA A 101 31.31 21.74 -16.70
CA ALA A 101 30.04 21.17 -16.27
C ALA A 101 29.62 21.66 -14.87
N ILE A 102 30.58 21.90 -13.97
CA ILE A 102 30.33 22.41 -12.61
C ILE A 102 29.56 23.75 -12.62
N PRO A 103 30.05 24.83 -13.27
CA PRO A 103 29.34 26.11 -13.30
C PRO A 103 27.99 26.00 -14.02
N LEU A 104 27.90 25.20 -15.08
CA LEU A 104 26.63 24.96 -15.79
C LEU A 104 25.60 24.29 -14.88
N ALA A 105 26.02 23.30 -14.07
CA ALA A 105 25.18 22.62 -13.10
C ALA A 105 24.70 23.57 -11.98
N ILE A 106 25.56 24.48 -11.51
CA ILE A 106 25.20 25.50 -10.51
C ILE A 106 24.12 26.43 -11.05
N ILE A 107 24.30 26.97 -12.27
CA ILE A 107 23.32 27.85 -12.91
C ILE A 107 21.99 27.11 -13.09
N TRP A 108 22.05 25.87 -13.58
CA TRP A 108 20.86 25.04 -13.75
C TRP A 108 20.15 24.76 -12.43
N TYR A 109 20.88 24.45 -11.36
CA TYR A 109 20.30 24.21 -10.04
C TYR A 109 19.57 25.44 -9.51
N VAL A 110 20.20 26.61 -9.56
CA VAL A 110 19.58 27.88 -9.11
C VAL A 110 18.35 28.21 -9.97
N ALA A 111 18.44 28.09 -11.29
CA ALA A 111 17.33 28.35 -12.21
C ALA A 111 16.18 27.33 -12.04
N SER A 112 16.48 26.06 -11.77
CA SER A 112 15.47 25.04 -11.50
C SER A 112 14.69 25.34 -10.20
N ARG A 113 15.39 25.84 -9.17
CA ARG A 113 14.78 26.19 -7.89
C ARG A 113 13.91 27.45 -8.01
N ALA A 114 14.36 28.46 -8.74
CA ALA A 114 13.58 29.66 -9.04
C ALA A 114 12.29 29.35 -9.82
N ARG A 115 12.34 28.41 -10.79
CA ARG A 115 11.14 27.97 -11.53
C ARG A 115 10.12 27.28 -10.63
N LYS A 116 10.55 26.41 -9.72
CA LYS A 116 9.66 25.75 -8.74
C LYS A 116 9.01 26.75 -7.78
N ALA A 117 9.75 27.78 -7.36
CA ALA A 117 9.21 28.84 -6.49
C ALA A 117 8.15 29.70 -7.19
N ARG A 118 8.33 30.03 -8.48
CA ARG A 118 7.35 30.79 -9.27
C ARG A 118 6.07 30.01 -9.53
N ALA A 119 6.19 28.73 -9.89
CA ALA A 119 5.02 27.86 -10.09
C ALA A 119 4.14 27.70 -8.83
N GLY A 120 4.73 27.75 -7.62
CA GLY A 120 3.98 27.78 -6.36
C GLY A 120 3.31 29.12 -6.06
N HIS A 121 3.86 30.23 -6.58
CA HIS A 121 3.31 31.58 -6.38
C HIS A 121 2.13 31.87 -7.31
N ASP A 122 2.18 31.36 -8.55
CA ASP A 122 1.10 31.48 -9.52
C ASP A 122 -0.12 30.59 -9.16
N ALA A 123 0.08 29.52 -8.38
CA ALA A 123 -1.00 28.66 -7.88
C ALA A 123 -1.80 29.27 -6.72
N VAL A 124 -1.28 30.32 -6.06
CA VAL A 124 -1.92 30.98 -4.90
C VAL A 124 -2.71 32.23 -5.30
N LYS A 125 -2.59 32.68 -6.55
CA LYS A 125 -3.39 33.79 -7.07
C LYS A 125 -4.52 33.25 -7.95
N PRO A 126 -5.72 32.94 -7.41
CA PRO A 126 -6.89 32.78 -8.25
C PRO A 126 -7.21 34.14 -8.89
N SER A 127 -7.22 34.16 -10.22
CA SER A 127 -7.72 35.26 -11.05
C SER A 127 -9.19 35.54 -10.75
#